data_AF-A0A6D0IGK3-F1
#
_entry.id   AF-A0A6D0IGK3-F1
#
_cell.length_a   1.000
_cell.length_b   1.000
_cell.length_c   1.000
_cell.angle_alpha   90.00
_cell.angle_beta   90.00
_cell.angle_gamma   90.00
#
_symmetry.space_group_name_H-M   'P 1'
#
loop_
_entity.id
_entity.type
_entity.pdbx_description
1 polymer ?
#
loop_
_entity_poly.entity_id
_entity_poly.type
_entity_poly.pdbx_seq_one_letter_code
_entity_poly.pdbx_strand_id
1 'polypeptide(L)'
;MQENISVTDSYSTGNAAQAMLEKLLQIYDVKTLVAQLNGVGENHWSAAILKRALANDSAWHRLSEIEFAHLQTLLPKPPAHHPHYAFRFIDLFAGIGGIRRGFESIGGQCVFTSEWNKHAVRTYKANHYCDPATHHFNEDIRDITLSHKEGVSDEAAAEHIRQHIPEHDVLLAGFPCQPFSLAGVSKKNSLGRAHGFACDTQGTLFFDVVRIIDARRPAMFVLENVKNLKSHDQGKTFRIIMQTLDELGYDVADAEDNGP
;
A
#
# COMPACT_ATOMS: atom_id res chain seq x y z
N MET A 1 36.25 -41.47 4.56
CA MET A 1 35.87 -40.10 4.96
C MET A 1 35.55 -39.36 3.67
N GLN A 2 34.35 -39.60 3.13
CA GLN A 2 33.81 -38.89 1.96
C GLN A 2 32.81 -37.89 2.53
N GLU A 3 33.05 -36.61 2.29
CA GLU A 3 32.22 -35.52 2.76
C GLU A 3 30.85 -35.58 2.08
N ASN A 4 29.82 -35.80 2.89
CA ASN A 4 28.44 -35.48 2.53
C ASN A 4 28.31 -33.96 2.44
N ILE A 5 28.58 -33.39 1.26
CA ILE A 5 28.22 -32.00 0.95
C ILE A 5 26.69 -31.98 0.75
N SER A 6 26.00 -31.72 1.87
CA SER A 6 24.70 -31.08 2.06
C SER A 6 23.81 -30.92 0.80
N VAL A 7 23.00 -31.93 0.50
CA VAL A 7 21.80 -31.80 -0.36
C VAL A 7 20.78 -30.82 0.26
N THR A 8 20.88 -30.56 1.56
CA THR A 8 20.02 -29.63 2.31
C THR A 8 20.27 -28.15 1.99
N ASP A 9 21.51 -27.75 1.69
CA ASP A 9 21.83 -26.34 1.38
C ASP A 9 21.47 -25.95 -0.06
N SER A 10 21.56 -26.87 -1.01
CA SER A 10 21.19 -26.60 -2.41
C SER A 10 19.67 -26.45 -2.59
N TYR A 11 18.85 -27.19 -1.83
CA TYR A 11 17.40 -27.03 -1.86
C TYR A 11 16.93 -25.73 -1.19
N SER A 12 17.62 -25.30 -0.13
CA SER A 12 17.37 -24.04 0.59
C SER A 12 17.69 -22.81 -0.28
N THR A 13 18.84 -22.83 -0.95
CA THR A 13 19.30 -21.72 -1.80
C THR A 13 18.51 -21.58 -3.11
N GLY A 14 18.07 -22.70 -3.71
CA GLY A 14 17.22 -22.69 -4.91
C GLY A 14 15.88 -22.00 -4.71
N ASN A 15 15.21 -22.26 -3.59
CA ASN A 15 13.94 -21.61 -3.22
C ASN A 15 14.16 -20.10 -2.96
N ALA A 16 15.24 -19.73 -2.28
CA ALA A 16 15.56 -18.33 -1.98
C ALA A 16 15.85 -17.50 -3.26
N ALA A 17 16.56 -18.07 -4.24
CA ALA A 17 16.86 -17.41 -5.50
C ALA A 17 15.60 -17.17 -6.34
N GLN A 18 14.73 -18.16 -6.45
CA GLN A 18 13.45 -18.00 -7.14
C GLN A 18 12.59 -16.93 -6.47
N ALA A 19 12.41 -17.00 -5.14
CA ALA A 19 11.61 -16.02 -4.41
C ALA A 19 12.15 -14.59 -4.56
N MET A 20 13.47 -14.41 -4.61
CA MET A 20 14.08 -13.12 -4.86
C MET A 20 13.81 -12.61 -6.28
N LEU A 21 13.97 -13.46 -7.30
CA LEU A 21 13.72 -13.09 -8.68
C LEU A 21 12.24 -12.75 -8.91
N GLU A 22 11.32 -13.48 -8.28
CA GLU A 22 9.89 -13.17 -8.29
C GLU A 22 9.61 -11.79 -7.67
N LYS A 23 10.24 -11.44 -6.55
CA LYS A 23 10.15 -10.09 -5.96
C LYS A 23 10.72 -9.02 -6.89
N LEU A 24 11.89 -9.26 -7.48
CA LEU A 24 12.54 -8.33 -8.41
C LEU A 24 11.68 -8.08 -9.66
N LEU A 25 10.99 -9.09 -10.18
CA LEU A 25 10.10 -8.94 -11.33
C LEU A 25 8.82 -8.13 -11.03
N GLN A 26 8.46 -7.97 -9.76
CA GLN A 26 7.40 -7.03 -9.37
C GLN A 26 7.87 -5.57 -9.43
N ILE A 27 9.18 -5.32 -9.53
CA ILE A 27 9.81 -4.00 -9.44
C ILE A 27 10.46 -3.60 -10.77
N TYR A 28 11.22 -4.50 -11.37
CA TYR A 28 12.05 -4.27 -12.55
C TYR A 28 11.55 -5.11 -13.72
N ASP A 29 11.61 -4.54 -14.92
CA ASP A 29 11.31 -5.33 -16.11
C ASP A 29 12.44 -6.32 -16.41
N VAL A 30 12.12 -7.34 -17.21
CA VAL A 30 13.06 -8.40 -17.61
C VAL A 30 14.31 -7.82 -18.28
N LYS A 31 14.16 -6.75 -19.07
CA LYS A 31 15.28 -6.10 -19.77
C LYS A 31 16.28 -5.51 -18.78
N THR A 32 15.77 -4.84 -17.74
CA THR A 32 16.57 -4.23 -16.68
C THR A 32 17.34 -5.29 -15.90
N LEU A 33 16.67 -6.37 -15.47
CA LEU A 33 17.32 -7.45 -14.72
C LEU A 33 18.39 -8.17 -15.55
N VAL A 34 18.13 -8.42 -16.83
CA VAL A 34 19.13 -9.00 -17.75
C VAL A 34 20.33 -8.06 -17.93
N ALA A 35 20.11 -6.74 -18.00
CA ALA A 35 21.20 -5.77 -18.07
C ALA A 35 22.02 -5.73 -16.77
N GLN A 36 21.37 -5.79 -15.61
CA GLN A 36 22.05 -5.86 -14.30
C GLN A 36 22.93 -7.12 -14.20
N LEU A 37 22.39 -8.28 -14.58
CA LEU A 37 23.14 -9.54 -14.55
C LEU A 37 24.32 -9.54 -15.52
N ASN A 38 24.13 -9.13 -16.78
CA ASN A 38 25.24 -9.00 -17.73
C ASN A 38 26.28 -7.95 -17.28
N GLY A 39 25.88 -6.94 -16.49
CA GLY A 39 26.77 -5.95 -15.92
C GLY A 39 27.72 -6.51 -14.84
N VAL A 40 27.35 -7.62 -14.20
CA VAL A 40 28.25 -8.35 -13.27
C VAL A 40 29.38 -9.04 -14.05
N GLY A 41 29.08 -9.59 -15.23
CA GLY A 41 30.07 -10.09 -16.18
C GLY A 41 30.51 -11.54 -16.01
N GLU A 42 29.86 -12.33 -15.14
CA GLU A 42 30.20 -13.76 -14.97
C GLU A 42 29.58 -14.67 -16.03
N ASN A 43 28.27 -14.53 -16.26
CA ASN A 43 27.55 -15.30 -17.27
C ASN A 43 26.89 -14.41 -18.32
N HIS A 44 26.68 -14.96 -19.51
CA HIS A 44 25.80 -14.34 -20.48
C HIS A 44 24.33 -14.55 -20.11
N TRP A 45 23.55 -13.47 -20.05
CA TRP A 45 22.12 -13.47 -19.78
C TRP A 45 21.31 -12.92 -20.94
N SER A 46 20.15 -13.54 -21.18
CA SER A 46 19.11 -13.08 -22.08
C SER A 46 17.75 -13.21 -21.42
N ALA A 47 16.73 -12.53 -21.95
CA ALA A 47 15.36 -12.63 -21.44
C ALA A 47 14.85 -14.08 -21.43
N ALA A 48 15.21 -14.89 -22.43
CA ALA A 48 14.83 -16.30 -22.49
C ALA A 48 15.53 -17.13 -21.41
N ILE A 49 16.81 -16.83 -21.12
CA ILE A 49 17.56 -17.50 -20.06
C ILE A 49 16.95 -17.16 -18.68
N LEU A 50 16.70 -15.86 -18.42
CA LEU A 50 16.11 -15.43 -17.15
C LEU A 50 14.72 -16.06 -16.92
N LYS A 51 13.87 -16.10 -17.95
CA LYS A 51 12.56 -16.77 -17.87
C LYS A 51 12.67 -18.27 -17.61
N ARG A 52 13.68 -18.95 -18.17
CA ARG A 52 13.93 -20.38 -17.89
C ARG A 52 14.39 -20.60 -16.45
N ALA A 53 15.23 -19.70 -15.92
CA ALA A 53 15.69 -19.76 -14.53
C ALA A 53 14.53 -19.61 -13.52
N LEU A 54 13.49 -18.85 -13.89
CA LEU A 54 12.26 -18.69 -13.09
C LEU A 54 11.28 -19.86 -13.19
N ALA A 55 11.26 -20.56 -14.32
CA ALA A 55 10.25 -21.58 -14.61
C ALA A 55 10.68 -23.00 -14.22
N ASN A 56 11.95 -23.20 -13.88
CA ASN A 56 12.51 -24.53 -13.63
C ASN A 56 13.42 -24.51 -12.39
N ASP A 57 12.98 -25.20 -11.35
CA ASP A 57 13.66 -25.33 -10.05
C ASP A 57 15.08 -25.92 -10.15
N SER A 58 15.48 -26.50 -11.29
CA SER A 58 16.84 -26.98 -11.52
C SER A 58 17.72 -26.02 -12.32
N ALA A 59 17.19 -24.88 -12.78
CA ALA A 59 17.88 -23.96 -13.70
C ALA A 59 18.54 -22.75 -13.00
N TRP A 60 18.34 -22.57 -11.69
CA TRP A 60 18.96 -21.49 -10.91
C TRP A 60 20.45 -21.67 -10.70
N HIS A 61 21.02 -22.88 -10.89
CA HIS A 61 22.46 -23.13 -10.82
C HIS A 61 23.29 -22.26 -11.78
N ARG A 62 22.65 -21.61 -12.75
CA ARG A 62 23.29 -20.62 -13.64
C ARG A 62 23.58 -19.29 -12.95
N LEU A 63 22.78 -18.93 -11.94
CA LEU A 63 22.99 -17.71 -11.17
C LEU A 63 24.15 -17.93 -10.21
N SER A 64 25.24 -17.20 -10.44
CA SER A 64 26.40 -17.31 -9.56
C SER A 64 26.15 -16.61 -8.21
N GLU A 65 27.02 -16.89 -7.23
CA GLU A 65 26.93 -16.24 -5.91
C GLU A 65 27.10 -14.71 -6.00
N ILE A 66 27.97 -14.23 -6.90
CA ILE A 66 28.20 -12.80 -7.10
C ILE A 66 26.99 -12.15 -7.80
N GLU A 67 26.40 -12.80 -8.80
CA GLU A 67 25.18 -12.33 -9.46
C GLU A 67 24.01 -12.28 -8.48
N PHE A 68 23.85 -13.30 -7.64
CA PHE A 68 22.84 -13.34 -6.58
C PHE A 68 23.05 -12.20 -5.57
N ALA A 69 24.27 -12.01 -5.07
CA ALA A 69 24.60 -10.93 -4.14
C ALA A 69 24.33 -9.54 -4.76
N HIS A 70 24.64 -9.35 -6.04
CA HIS A 70 24.32 -8.11 -6.77
C HIS A 70 22.81 -7.87 -6.83
N LEU A 71 22.03 -8.88 -7.23
CA LEU A 71 20.57 -8.78 -7.30
C LEU A 71 19.92 -8.47 -5.95
N GLN A 72 20.48 -8.98 -4.84
CA GLN A 72 20.03 -8.63 -3.48
C GLN A 72 20.13 -7.14 -3.19
N THR A 73 21.13 -6.43 -3.75
CA THR A 73 21.30 -4.98 -3.54
C THR A 73 20.18 -4.15 -4.17
N LEU A 74 19.43 -4.74 -5.11
CA LEU A 74 18.32 -4.06 -5.80
C LEU A 74 17.00 -4.12 -5.01
N LEU A 75 16.96 -4.86 -3.91
CA LEU A 75 15.82 -4.95 -3.00
C LEU A 75 16.07 -4.12 -1.74
N PRO A 76 15.04 -3.44 -1.20
CA PRO A 76 15.16 -2.73 0.06
C PRO A 76 15.38 -3.71 1.22
N LYS A 77 16.25 -3.33 2.15
CA LYS A 77 16.50 -4.07 3.39
C LYS A 77 15.48 -3.67 4.46
N PRO A 78 15.12 -4.56 5.39
CA PRO A 78 14.33 -4.18 6.55
C PRO A 78 15.08 -3.12 7.40
N PRO A 79 14.37 -2.28 8.16
CA PRO A 79 14.99 -1.31 9.06
C PRO A 79 15.76 -2.01 10.19
N ALA A 80 16.72 -1.32 10.80
CA ALA A 80 17.60 -1.89 11.83
C ALA A 80 16.88 -2.42 13.08
N HIS A 81 15.69 -1.90 13.38
CA HIS A 81 14.86 -2.35 14.50
C HIS A 81 13.99 -3.57 14.17
N HIS A 82 13.94 -4.04 12.92
CA HIS A 82 13.22 -5.24 12.54
C HIS A 82 13.68 -6.47 13.35
N PRO A 83 12.78 -7.33 13.85
CA PRO A 83 11.33 -7.36 13.62
C PRO A 83 10.49 -6.61 14.67
N HIS A 84 11.10 -5.80 15.53
CA HIS A 84 10.44 -5.10 16.63
C HIS A 84 10.08 -3.66 16.24
N TYR A 85 8.79 -3.39 16.08
CA TYR A 85 8.26 -2.08 15.68
C TYR A 85 7.54 -1.39 16.83
N ALA A 86 7.52 -0.06 16.83
CA ALA A 86 6.93 0.75 17.89
C ALA A 86 5.40 0.85 17.79
N PHE A 87 4.87 0.90 16.58
CA PHE A 87 3.43 0.99 16.28
C PHE A 87 3.17 0.49 14.85
N ARG A 88 1.90 0.31 14.49
CA ARG A 88 1.43 -0.15 13.18
C ARG A 88 0.71 0.98 12.44
N PHE A 89 0.94 1.09 11.15
CA PHE A 89 0.23 2.06 10.31
C PHE A 89 -0.16 1.50 8.95
N ILE A 90 -1.14 2.13 8.32
CA ILE A 90 -1.52 1.86 6.92
C ILE A 90 -1.27 3.07 6.04
N ASP A 91 -1.10 2.83 4.75
CA ASP A 91 -0.66 3.83 3.76
C ASP A 91 -1.61 3.83 2.54
N LEU A 92 -2.62 4.69 2.56
CA LEU A 92 -3.66 4.80 1.52
C LEU A 92 -3.28 5.87 0.48
N PHE A 93 -3.52 5.58 -0.80
CA PHE A 93 -3.11 6.45 -1.92
C PHE A 93 -1.61 6.81 -1.83
N ALA A 94 -0.80 5.79 -1.56
CA ALA A 94 0.56 5.94 -1.06
C ALA A 94 1.54 6.60 -2.06
N GLY A 95 1.22 6.57 -3.35
CA GLY A 95 2.12 6.94 -4.42
C GLY A 95 3.42 6.14 -4.33
N ILE A 96 4.55 6.84 -4.12
CA ILE A 96 5.87 6.23 -3.93
C ILE A 96 6.32 6.16 -2.45
N GLY A 97 5.40 6.42 -1.51
CA GLY A 97 5.60 6.26 -0.07
C GLY A 97 6.23 7.48 0.60
N GLY A 98 5.85 8.69 0.19
CA GLY A 98 6.36 9.93 0.79
C GLY A 98 6.02 10.04 2.27
N ILE A 99 4.73 9.88 2.61
CA ILE A 99 4.24 9.96 4.00
C ILE A 99 4.80 8.80 4.83
N ARG A 100 4.80 7.57 4.28
CA ARG A 100 5.39 6.37 4.90
C ARG A 100 6.80 6.59 5.44
N ARG A 101 7.69 7.26 4.70
CA ARG A 101 9.08 7.49 5.16
C ARG A 101 9.14 8.22 6.50
N GLY A 102 8.24 9.18 6.73
CA GLY A 102 8.15 9.88 8.02
C GLY A 102 7.83 8.92 9.16
N PHE A 103 6.84 8.04 8.97
CA PHE A 103 6.39 7.12 10.01
C PHE A 103 7.32 5.92 10.23
N GLU A 104 7.99 5.41 9.20
CA GLU A 104 9.05 4.40 9.39
C GLU A 104 10.26 4.96 10.15
N SER A 105 10.58 6.25 9.96
CA SER A 105 11.72 6.89 10.63
C SER A 105 11.58 6.95 12.16
N ILE A 106 10.34 6.89 12.66
CA ILE A 106 10.01 6.84 14.09
C ILE A 106 9.63 5.43 14.57
N GLY A 107 9.96 4.39 13.78
CA GLY A 107 9.80 2.99 14.17
C GLY A 107 8.46 2.34 13.83
N GLY A 108 7.66 2.96 12.96
CA GLY A 108 6.38 2.40 12.54
C GLY A 108 6.53 1.21 11.58
N GLN A 109 5.62 0.23 11.70
CA GLN A 109 5.44 -0.86 10.73
C GLN A 109 4.30 -0.53 9.76
N CYS A 110 4.59 -0.48 8.47
CA CYS A 110 3.53 -0.45 7.46
C CYS A 110 2.92 -1.85 7.32
N VAL A 111 1.62 -2.00 7.53
CA VAL A 111 0.92 -3.31 7.51
C VAL A 111 -0.08 -3.45 6.37
N PHE A 112 -0.38 -2.34 5.67
CA PHE A 112 -1.24 -2.33 4.49
C PHE A 112 -0.91 -1.09 3.64
N THR A 113 -0.89 -1.27 2.31
CA THR A 113 -0.70 -0.19 1.34
C THR A 113 -1.75 -0.27 0.24
N SER A 114 -2.39 0.87 -0.09
CA SER A 114 -3.23 0.99 -1.29
C SER A 114 -2.64 2.02 -2.25
N GLU A 115 -2.40 1.61 -3.49
CA GLU A 115 -1.93 2.48 -4.57
C GLU A 115 -2.35 1.92 -5.94
N TRP A 116 -3.09 2.70 -6.70
CA TRP A 116 -3.68 2.28 -7.98
C TRP A 116 -2.68 2.34 -9.14
N ASN A 117 -1.70 3.24 -9.09
CA ASN A 117 -0.73 3.42 -10.16
C ASN A 117 0.37 2.36 -10.06
N LYS A 118 0.29 1.37 -10.96
CA LYS A 118 1.26 0.26 -11.05
C LYS A 118 2.72 0.69 -11.19
N HIS A 119 2.99 1.84 -11.80
CA HIS A 119 4.36 2.38 -11.88
C HIS A 119 4.82 2.97 -10.56
N ALA A 120 3.92 3.63 -9.81
CA ALA A 120 4.21 4.10 -8.46
C ALA A 120 4.48 2.93 -7.52
N VAL A 121 3.67 1.86 -7.58
CA VAL A 121 3.88 0.61 -6.82
C VAL A 121 5.25 -0.01 -7.08
N ARG A 122 5.73 -0.01 -8.35
CA ARG A 122 7.07 -0.50 -8.67
C ARG A 122 8.15 0.31 -7.93
N THR A 123 8.09 1.63 -8.01
CA THR A 123 9.03 2.52 -7.28
C THR A 123 8.91 2.35 -5.78
N TYR A 124 7.70 2.20 -5.26
CA TYR A 124 7.43 1.96 -3.85
C TYR A 124 8.13 0.69 -3.35
N LYS A 125 7.90 -0.44 -4.02
CA LYS A 125 8.51 -1.75 -3.68
C LYS A 125 10.03 -1.76 -3.85
N ALA A 126 10.59 -0.91 -4.71
CA ALA A 126 12.04 -0.74 -4.85
C ALA A 126 12.71 -0.08 -3.63
N ASN A 127 11.95 0.73 -2.88
CA ASN A 127 12.50 1.58 -1.82
C ASN A 127 12.05 1.20 -0.42
N HIS A 128 10.93 0.47 -0.28
CA HIS A 128 10.33 0.13 1.00
C HIS A 128 10.26 -1.37 1.21
N TYR A 129 10.81 -1.85 2.32
CA TYR A 129 10.72 -3.27 2.68
C TYR A 129 9.26 -3.65 2.96
N CYS A 130 8.76 -4.67 2.25
CA CYS A 130 7.40 -5.18 2.39
C CYS A 130 7.46 -6.70 2.55
N ASP A 131 7.23 -7.17 3.77
CA ASP A 131 7.16 -8.59 4.09
C ASP A 131 5.73 -9.12 3.83
N PRO A 132 5.51 -10.03 2.86
CA PRO A 132 4.18 -10.55 2.54
C PRO A 132 3.47 -11.24 3.71
N ALA A 133 4.21 -11.69 4.73
CA ALA A 133 3.61 -12.30 5.92
C ALA A 133 2.93 -11.28 6.84
N THR A 134 3.33 -10.00 6.75
CA THR A 134 2.86 -8.94 7.67
C THR A 134 2.36 -7.68 6.96
N HIS A 135 2.47 -7.62 5.62
CA HIS A 135 2.07 -6.50 4.78
C HIS A 135 1.32 -6.97 3.53
N HIS A 136 0.30 -6.22 3.14
CA HIS A 136 -0.49 -6.47 1.93
C HIS A 136 -0.66 -5.22 1.07
N PHE A 137 -0.74 -5.43 -0.24
CA PHE A 137 -1.03 -4.39 -1.24
C PHE A 137 -2.46 -4.50 -1.75
N ASN A 138 -3.06 -3.35 -2.05
CA ASN A 138 -4.31 -3.20 -2.79
C ASN A 138 -4.11 -2.18 -3.93
N GLU A 139 -4.75 -2.42 -5.08
CA GLU A 139 -4.73 -1.47 -6.20
C GLU A 139 -5.93 -0.50 -6.12
N ASP A 140 -7.17 -1.03 -6.18
CA ASP A 140 -8.39 -0.24 -6.08
C ASP A 140 -9.01 -0.37 -4.68
N ILE A 141 -9.02 0.73 -3.93
CA ILE A 141 -9.53 0.74 -2.55
C ILE A 141 -11.02 0.39 -2.49
N ARG A 142 -11.77 0.62 -3.57
CA ARG A 142 -13.21 0.36 -3.65
C ARG A 142 -13.54 -1.13 -3.67
N ASP A 143 -12.59 -1.97 -4.02
CA ASP A 143 -12.74 -3.43 -3.92
C ASP A 143 -12.78 -3.89 -2.46
N ILE A 144 -12.14 -3.14 -1.57
CA ILE A 144 -12.14 -3.40 -0.12
C ILE A 144 -13.32 -2.71 0.55
N THR A 145 -13.57 -1.44 0.24
CA THR A 145 -14.68 -0.71 0.88
C THR A 145 -16.04 -1.13 0.33
N LEU A 146 -16.08 -1.71 -0.87
CA LEU A 146 -17.32 -2.02 -1.60
C LEU A 146 -18.18 -0.78 -1.89
N SER A 147 -17.58 0.42 -1.94
CA SER A 147 -18.31 1.69 -2.18
C SER A 147 -19.02 1.79 -3.52
N HIS A 148 -18.58 0.98 -4.50
CA HIS A 148 -19.18 0.90 -5.82
C HIS A 148 -20.33 -0.13 -5.93
N LYS A 149 -20.61 -0.91 -4.87
CA LYS A 149 -21.65 -1.95 -4.89
C LYS A 149 -22.92 -1.46 -4.20
N GLU A 150 -24.03 -1.45 -4.94
CA GLU A 150 -25.35 -1.20 -4.37
C GLU A 150 -25.82 -2.39 -3.51
N GLY A 151 -26.60 -2.11 -2.46
CA GLY A 151 -27.22 -3.15 -1.63
C GLY A 151 -26.33 -3.76 -0.54
N VAL A 152 -25.06 -3.38 -0.46
CA VAL A 152 -24.18 -3.73 0.67
C VAL A 152 -24.50 -2.78 1.84
N SER A 153 -24.82 -3.34 3.01
CA SER A 153 -25.01 -2.53 4.22
C SER A 153 -23.68 -1.99 4.75
N ASP A 154 -23.72 -0.90 5.51
CA ASP A 154 -22.51 -0.30 6.09
C ASP A 154 -21.77 -1.28 7.00
N GLU A 155 -22.49 -2.06 7.82
CA GLU A 155 -21.90 -3.10 8.68
C GLU A 155 -21.20 -4.21 7.88
N ALA A 156 -21.83 -4.71 6.82
CA ALA A 156 -21.24 -5.77 6.00
C ALA A 156 -19.96 -5.29 5.29
N ALA A 157 -19.94 -4.04 4.86
CA ALA A 157 -18.75 -3.45 4.28
C ALA A 157 -17.67 -3.15 5.31
N ALA A 158 -18.03 -2.70 6.52
CA ALA A 158 -17.08 -2.53 7.62
C ALA A 158 -16.38 -3.86 7.95
N GLU A 159 -17.14 -4.96 7.97
CA GLU A 159 -16.58 -6.29 8.15
C GLU A 159 -15.67 -6.71 6.99
N HIS A 160 -16.07 -6.45 5.74
CA HIS A 160 -15.23 -6.70 4.57
C HIS A 160 -13.92 -5.90 4.61
N ILE A 161 -13.96 -4.64 5.07
CA ILE A 161 -12.77 -3.81 5.29
C ILE A 161 -11.85 -4.48 6.32
N ARG A 162 -12.38 -4.94 7.45
CA ARG A 162 -11.60 -5.58 8.51
C ARG A 162 -10.94 -6.89 8.06
N GLN A 163 -11.49 -7.60 7.08
CA GLN A 163 -10.85 -8.81 6.52
C GLN A 163 -9.57 -8.51 5.71
N HIS A 164 -9.47 -7.31 5.13
CA HIS A 164 -8.39 -6.96 4.19
C HIS A 164 -7.38 -5.97 4.77
N ILE A 165 -7.83 -5.02 5.59
CA ILE A 165 -7.00 -4.01 6.22
C ILE A 165 -6.83 -4.42 7.67
N PRO A 166 -5.61 -4.75 8.16
CA PRO A 166 -5.39 -5.14 9.55
C PRO A 166 -5.65 -4.03 10.58
N GLU A 167 -5.67 -4.38 11.86
CA GLU A 167 -5.60 -3.40 12.96
C GLU A 167 -4.30 -2.59 12.87
N HIS A 168 -4.42 -1.29 13.16
CA HIS A 168 -3.35 -0.32 13.05
C HIS A 168 -3.61 0.88 13.98
N ASP A 169 -2.54 1.52 14.44
CA ASP A 169 -2.59 2.67 15.34
C ASP A 169 -2.76 3.98 14.57
N VAL A 170 -2.13 4.08 13.39
CA VAL A 170 -2.13 5.29 12.56
C VAL A 170 -2.59 5.01 11.13
N LEU A 171 -3.55 5.78 10.63
CA LEU A 171 -3.97 5.75 9.22
C LEU A 171 -3.35 6.93 8.45
N LEU A 172 -2.68 6.65 7.34
CA LEU A 172 -2.14 7.67 6.44
C LEU A 172 -2.94 7.67 5.14
N ALA A 173 -3.33 8.85 4.63
CA ALA A 173 -4.00 8.94 3.34
C ALA A 173 -3.72 10.26 2.59
N GLY A 174 -3.25 10.15 1.35
CA GLY A 174 -3.14 11.28 0.40
C GLY A 174 -4.27 11.26 -0.63
N PHE A 175 -5.51 11.50 -0.20
CA PHE A 175 -6.67 11.37 -1.09
C PHE A 175 -6.82 12.57 -2.05
N PRO A 176 -7.26 12.37 -3.31
CA PRO A 176 -7.39 13.48 -4.25
C PRO A 176 -8.53 14.43 -3.87
N CYS A 177 -8.34 15.73 -4.14
CA CYS A 177 -9.36 16.76 -3.92
C CYS A 177 -10.51 16.62 -4.94
N GLN A 178 -11.64 16.06 -4.52
CA GLN A 178 -12.84 15.90 -5.34
C GLN A 178 -14.00 16.75 -4.76
N PRO A 179 -14.80 17.45 -5.59
CA PRO A 179 -15.99 18.15 -5.11
C PRO A 179 -17.06 17.16 -4.65
N PHE A 180 -17.77 17.50 -3.57
CA PHE A 180 -18.89 16.70 -3.06
C PHE A 180 -20.18 17.09 -3.79
N SER A 181 -20.55 16.26 -4.79
CA SER A 181 -21.78 16.47 -5.57
C SER A 181 -22.97 15.72 -4.94
N LEU A 182 -24.11 16.40 -4.82
CA LEU A 182 -25.34 15.87 -4.22
C LEU A 182 -26.04 14.79 -5.06
N ALA A 183 -25.52 14.44 -6.24
CA ALA A 183 -26.20 13.57 -7.19
C ALA A 183 -26.45 12.13 -6.65
N GLY A 184 -25.61 11.64 -5.73
CA GLY A 184 -25.84 10.38 -5.02
C GLY A 184 -26.82 10.48 -3.83
N VAL A 185 -26.92 11.67 -3.22
CA VAL A 185 -27.74 11.96 -2.04
C VAL A 185 -29.23 12.15 -2.42
N SER A 186 -29.49 12.81 -3.55
CA SER A 186 -30.86 13.10 -4.03
C SER A 186 -31.71 11.85 -4.32
N LYS A 187 -31.10 10.71 -4.68
CA LYS A 187 -31.82 9.47 -4.97
C LYS A 187 -32.23 8.70 -3.70
N LYS A 188 -31.50 8.86 -2.60
CA LYS A 188 -31.81 8.22 -1.30
C LYS A 188 -32.81 9.03 -0.49
N ASN A 189 -32.71 10.37 -0.53
CA ASN A 189 -33.68 11.27 0.10
C ASN A 189 -35.09 11.14 -0.50
N SER A 190 -35.20 10.90 -1.81
CA SER A 190 -36.49 10.64 -2.49
C SER A 190 -37.08 9.25 -2.22
N LEU A 191 -36.32 8.33 -1.61
CA LEU A 191 -36.73 6.97 -1.23
C LEU A 191 -36.99 6.82 0.29
N GLY A 192 -37.01 7.92 1.05
CA GLY A 192 -37.30 7.89 2.50
C GLY A 192 -36.24 7.18 3.35
N ARG A 193 -35.03 6.95 2.81
CA ARG A 193 -33.91 6.38 3.58
C ARG A 193 -33.03 7.49 4.09
N ALA A 194 -33.08 7.75 5.39
CA ALA A 194 -32.17 8.69 6.02
C ALA A 194 -31.11 7.94 6.85
N HIS A 195 -29.88 8.46 6.75
CA HIS A 195 -28.89 8.65 7.81
C HIS A 195 -27.61 7.79 7.83
N GLY A 196 -26.52 8.49 7.54
CA GLY A 196 -25.13 8.24 7.95
C GLY A 196 -24.28 9.45 7.56
N PHE A 197 -23.27 9.81 8.36
CA PHE A 197 -22.30 10.91 8.16
C PHE A 197 -21.67 10.92 6.75
N ALA A 198 -21.66 9.77 6.10
CA ALA A 198 -21.01 9.54 4.82
C ALA A 198 -21.92 9.72 3.59
N CYS A 199 -23.18 10.16 3.76
CA CYS A 199 -24.06 10.42 2.61
C CYS A 199 -23.52 11.53 1.71
N ASP A 200 -23.02 12.63 2.29
CA ASP A 200 -22.57 13.80 1.54
C ASP A 200 -21.21 13.58 0.84
N THR A 201 -20.46 12.57 1.25
CA THR A 201 -19.15 12.23 0.69
C THR A 201 -19.22 11.13 -0.38
N GLN A 202 -20.38 10.47 -0.53
CA GLN A 202 -20.58 9.37 -1.50
C GLN A 202 -20.15 9.75 -2.92
N GLY A 203 -19.46 8.81 -3.58
CA GLY A 203 -18.92 9.00 -4.92
C GLY A 203 -17.53 9.62 -4.97
N THR A 204 -16.91 9.90 -3.82
CA THR A 204 -15.53 10.37 -3.72
C THR A 204 -14.63 9.35 -3.02
N LEU A 205 -13.32 9.44 -3.23
CA LEU A 205 -12.33 8.61 -2.52
C LEU A 205 -12.21 9.00 -1.04
N PHE A 206 -12.64 10.20 -0.65
CA PHE A 206 -12.75 10.57 0.77
C PHE A 206 -13.78 9.71 1.50
N PHE A 207 -14.88 9.31 0.84
CA PHE A 207 -15.85 8.36 1.40
C PHE A 207 -15.19 7.01 1.71
N ASP A 208 -14.31 6.53 0.84
CA ASP A 208 -13.58 5.28 1.09
C ASP A 208 -12.66 5.39 2.32
N VAL A 209 -11.95 6.52 2.48
CA VAL A 209 -11.13 6.80 3.67
C VAL A 209 -11.99 6.80 4.94
N VAL A 210 -13.11 7.53 4.92
CA VAL A 210 -14.05 7.65 6.03
C VAL A 210 -14.58 6.28 6.47
N ARG A 211 -14.94 5.39 5.53
CA ARG A 211 -15.37 4.03 5.86
C ARG A 211 -14.28 3.19 6.50
N ILE A 212 -13.02 3.38 6.08
CA ILE A 212 -11.90 2.66 6.69
C ILE A 212 -11.64 3.17 8.10
N ILE A 213 -11.67 4.49 8.31
CA ILE A 213 -11.54 5.09 9.66
C ILE A 213 -12.64 4.56 10.58
N ASP A 214 -13.89 4.49 10.11
CA ASP A 214 -15.00 4.00 10.92
C ASP A 214 -14.89 2.50 11.21
N ALA A 215 -14.55 1.68 10.21
CA ALA A 215 -14.45 0.24 10.36
C ALA A 215 -13.28 -0.20 11.26
N ARG A 216 -12.18 0.56 11.28
CA ARG A 216 -10.94 0.21 12.01
C ARG A 216 -10.64 1.05 13.24
N ARG A 217 -11.25 2.22 13.38
CA ARG A 217 -11.10 3.11 14.53
C ARG A 217 -9.62 3.31 14.95
N PRO A 218 -8.71 3.70 14.03
CA PRO A 218 -7.31 3.91 14.38
C PRO A 218 -7.18 5.00 15.46
N ALA A 219 -6.17 4.92 16.31
CA ALA A 219 -5.97 5.93 17.35
C ALA A 219 -5.74 7.33 16.76
N MET A 220 -5.05 7.40 15.61
CA MET A 220 -4.75 8.65 14.90
C MET A 220 -4.87 8.45 13.39
N PHE A 221 -5.06 9.55 12.67
CA PHE A 221 -4.87 9.60 11.23
C PHE A 221 -4.09 10.84 10.80
N VAL A 222 -3.46 10.78 9.63
CA VAL A 222 -2.88 11.93 8.94
C VAL A 222 -3.37 11.94 7.50
N LEU A 223 -4.11 12.98 7.15
CA LEU A 223 -4.68 13.16 5.83
C LEU A 223 -3.92 14.30 5.12
N GLU A 224 -3.37 14.01 3.95
CA GLU A 224 -2.74 15.01 3.08
C GLU A 224 -3.71 15.45 1.99
N ASN A 225 -3.70 16.75 1.68
CA ASN A 225 -4.49 17.32 0.60
C ASN A 225 -3.90 18.64 0.11
N VAL A 226 -4.52 19.21 -0.93
CA VAL A 226 -4.07 20.45 -1.57
C VAL A 226 -4.15 21.67 -0.64
N LYS A 227 -3.17 22.56 -0.77
CA LYS A 227 -3.08 23.82 0.00
C LYS A 227 -4.35 24.69 -0.03
N ASN A 228 -5.12 24.65 -1.11
CA ASN A 228 -6.30 25.51 -1.32
C ASN A 228 -7.62 24.84 -0.85
N LEU A 229 -7.56 23.73 -0.12
CA LEU A 229 -8.74 22.94 0.29
C LEU A 229 -9.81 23.80 1.00
N LYS A 230 -9.41 24.74 1.86
CA LYS A 230 -10.32 25.67 2.58
C LYS A 230 -11.15 26.56 1.66
N SER A 231 -10.62 26.90 0.49
CA SER A 231 -11.31 27.74 -0.50
C SER A 231 -12.04 26.93 -1.58
N HIS A 232 -11.77 25.62 -1.66
CA HIS A 232 -12.31 24.75 -2.70
C HIS A 232 -13.83 24.62 -2.60
N ASP A 233 -14.52 24.66 -3.75
CA ASP A 233 -15.99 24.60 -3.84
C ASP A 233 -16.67 25.61 -2.89
N GLN A 234 -16.17 26.86 -2.87
CA GLN A 234 -16.63 27.93 -1.97
C GLN A 234 -16.55 27.53 -0.48
N GLY A 235 -15.54 26.74 -0.11
CA GLY A 235 -15.31 26.23 1.25
C GLY A 235 -16.20 25.04 1.63
N LYS A 236 -17.10 24.60 0.76
CA LYS A 236 -17.99 23.47 1.03
C LYS A 236 -17.21 22.17 1.26
N THR A 237 -16.17 21.92 0.47
CA THR A 237 -15.37 20.68 0.57
C THR A 237 -14.70 20.57 1.94
N PHE A 238 -13.99 21.61 2.37
CA PHE A 238 -13.34 21.61 3.68
C PHE A 238 -14.34 21.42 4.81
N ARG A 239 -15.46 22.17 4.80
CA ARG A 239 -16.50 22.06 5.82
C ARG A 239 -17.05 20.63 5.95
N ILE A 240 -17.36 19.98 4.83
CA ILE A 240 -17.88 18.60 4.83
C ILE A 240 -16.84 17.62 5.38
N ILE A 241 -15.56 17.77 5.00
CA ILE A 241 -14.48 16.93 5.54
C ILE A 241 -14.41 17.07 7.06
N MET A 242 -14.31 18.29 7.57
CA MET A 242 -14.17 18.55 9.01
C MET A 242 -15.38 18.04 9.81
N GLN A 243 -16.60 18.31 9.32
CA GLN A 243 -17.82 17.82 9.94
C GLN A 243 -17.86 16.27 9.95
N THR A 244 -17.47 15.61 8.86
CA THR A 244 -17.47 14.14 8.80
C THR A 244 -16.48 13.54 9.79
N LEU A 245 -15.32 14.16 9.98
CA LEU A 245 -14.30 13.69 10.92
C LEU A 245 -14.72 13.91 12.39
N ASP A 246 -15.38 15.03 12.68
CA ASP A 246 -15.97 15.33 13.99
C ASP A 246 -17.11 14.35 14.33
N GLU A 247 -18.01 14.09 13.37
CA GLU A 247 -19.09 13.09 13.52
C GLU A 247 -18.56 11.65 13.70
N LEU A 248 -17.37 11.35 13.16
CA LEU A 248 -16.64 10.11 13.44
C LEU A 248 -16.04 10.07 14.85
N GLY A 249 -16.03 11.17 15.59
CA GLY A 249 -15.50 11.28 16.95
C GLY A 249 -13.98 11.52 17.00
N TYR A 250 -13.43 12.26 16.03
CA TYR A 250 -12.03 12.65 16.02
C TYR A 250 -11.85 14.16 16.06
N ASP A 251 -11.04 14.61 17.02
CA ASP A 251 -10.61 16.00 17.11
C ASP A 251 -9.44 16.25 16.14
N VAL A 252 -9.66 17.13 15.17
CA VAL A 252 -8.62 17.52 14.21
C VAL A 252 -7.81 18.69 14.76
N ALA A 253 -6.48 18.55 14.78
CA ALA A 253 -5.59 19.60 15.23
C ALA A 253 -5.76 20.90 14.41
N ASP A 254 -5.81 22.03 15.10
CA ASP A 254 -5.86 23.39 14.52
C ASP A 254 -6.99 23.60 13.48
N ALA A 255 -8.13 22.92 13.66
CA ALA A 255 -9.28 22.96 12.75
C ALA A 255 -9.75 24.38 12.39
N GLU A 256 -9.64 25.32 13.32
CA GLU A 256 -10.06 26.72 13.19
C GLU A 256 -8.96 27.67 12.68
N ASP A 257 -7.71 27.21 12.59
CA ASP A 257 -6.63 28.04 12.06
C ASP A 257 -6.89 28.33 10.58
N ASN A 258 -6.63 29.54 10.11
CA ASN A 258 -6.74 29.93 8.70
C ASN A 258 -5.38 29.95 7.98
N GLY A 259 -4.29 29.67 8.70
CA GLY A 259 -2.92 29.78 8.20
C GLY A 259 -2.43 31.23 8.21
N PRO A 260 -1.14 31.46 7.88
CA PRO A 260 -0.56 32.79 7.72
C PRO A 260 -1.02 33.53 6.47
#